data_AF-A0A949D547-F1
#
_entry.id   AF-A0A949D547-F1
#
_cell.length_a   1.000
_cell.length_b   1.000
_cell.length_c   1.000
_cell.angle_alpha   90.00
_cell.angle_beta   90.00
_cell.angle_gamma   90.00
#
_symmetry.space_group_name_H-M   'P 1'
#
loop_
_entity.id
_entity.type
_entity.pdbx_description
1 polymer ?
#
loop_
_entity_poly.entity_id
_entity_poly.type
_entity_poly.pdbx_seq_one_letter_code
_entity_poly.pdbx_strand_id
1 'polypeptide(L)'
;MPAPNTEMLLALRNPKSGWLATMICALEEALKDVDFSEHHRAMVKQLLEQGAVSVAVSEAAEERLARFEASVAETQAGLAASVTAPLMATTASPAHPKLTLVSNAA
;
A
#
# COMPACT_ATOMS: atom_id res chain seq x y z
N MET A 1 16.11 15.05 -27.06
CA MET A 1 15.62 15.32 -25.68
C MET A 1 15.96 14.10 -24.84
N PRO A 2 16.57 14.25 -23.66
CA PRO A 2 16.77 13.11 -22.77
C PRO A 2 15.42 12.43 -22.52
N ALA A 3 15.40 11.10 -22.52
CA ALA A 3 14.16 10.36 -22.28
C ALA A 3 13.63 10.77 -20.89
N PRO A 4 12.33 11.11 -20.74
CA PRO A 4 11.76 11.57 -19.47
C PRO A 4 12.05 10.62 -18.30
N ASN A 5 12.27 9.33 -18.59
CA ASN A 5 12.66 8.32 -17.62
C ASN A 5 14.06 8.56 -17.01
N THR A 6 15.04 9.06 -17.77
CA THR A 6 16.39 9.30 -17.26
C THR A 6 16.43 10.47 -16.29
N GLU A 7 15.71 11.55 -16.59
CA GLU A 7 15.60 12.70 -15.68
C GLU A 7 14.85 12.35 -14.40
N MET A 8 13.76 11.57 -14.52
CA MET A 8 13.01 11.09 -13.37
C MET A 8 13.86 10.21 -12.44
N LEU A 9 14.63 9.27 -13.02
CA LEU A 9 15.54 8.43 -12.26
C LEU A 9 16.64 9.25 -11.57
N LEU A 10 17.17 10.29 -12.22
CA LEU A 10 18.12 11.21 -11.59
C LEU A 10 17.47 11.99 -10.44
N ALA A 11 16.26 12.50 -10.62
CA ALA A 11 15.52 13.22 -9.58
C ALA A 11 15.26 12.36 -8.34
N LEU A 12 14.95 11.06 -8.54
CA LEU A 12 14.73 10.11 -7.45
C LEU A 12 16.01 9.76 -6.66
N ARG A 13 17.21 10.01 -7.21
CA ARG A 13 18.47 9.81 -6.46
C ARG A 13 18.70 10.90 -5.40
N ASN A 14 17.98 12.01 -5.46
CA ASN A 14 18.05 13.04 -4.44
C ASN A 14 17.27 12.60 -3.19
N PRO A 15 17.90 12.55 -1.99
CA PRO A 15 17.23 12.09 -0.76
C PRO A 15 16.08 13.00 -0.32
N LYS A 16 15.96 14.21 -0.86
CA LYS A 16 14.84 15.13 -0.59
C LYS A 16 13.63 14.87 -1.50
N SER A 17 13.72 13.98 -2.48
CA SER A 17 12.65 13.69 -3.44
C SER A 17 11.59 12.72 -2.91
N GLY A 18 11.38 12.65 -1.58
CA GLY A 18 10.43 11.73 -0.96
C GLY A 18 9.02 11.86 -1.53
N TRP A 19 8.51 13.09 -1.64
CA TRP A 19 7.17 13.35 -2.19
C TRP A 19 7.02 12.94 -3.66
N LEU A 20 8.08 13.10 -4.47
CA LEU A 20 8.09 12.65 -5.85
C LEU A 20 7.99 11.12 -5.91
N ALA A 21 8.77 10.42 -5.08
CA ALA A 21 8.70 8.96 -4.99
C ALA A 21 7.30 8.48 -4.58
N THR A 22 6.73 9.08 -3.53
CA THR A 22 5.37 8.77 -3.06
C THR A 22 4.33 8.98 -4.17
N MET A 23 4.40 10.09 -4.90
CA MET A 23 3.44 10.39 -5.98
C MET A 23 3.56 9.40 -7.14
N ILE A 24 4.77 9.00 -7.52
CA ILE A 24 4.98 8.01 -8.58
C ILE A 24 4.40 6.65 -8.17
N CYS A 25 4.65 6.20 -6.94
CA CYS A 25 4.06 4.95 -6.43
C CYS A 25 2.53 5.02 -6.39
N ALA A 26 1.97 6.10 -5.85
CA ALA A 26 0.52 6.28 -5.79
C ALA A 26 -0.13 6.30 -7.19
N LEU A 27 0.50 6.95 -8.16
CA LEU A 27 0.01 6.98 -9.54
C LEU A 27 0.11 5.60 -10.20
N GLU A 28 1.18 4.86 -9.97
CA GLU A 28 1.36 3.51 -10.51
C GLU A 28 0.30 2.53 -9.98
N GLU A 29 -0.06 2.65 -8.70
CA GLU A 29 -1.19 1.91 -8.12
C GLU A 29 -2.55 2.38 -8.67
N ALA A 30 -2.77 3.69 -8.78
CA ALA A 30 -4.02 4.22 -9.34
C ALA A 30 -4.24 3.76 -10.80
N LEU A 31 -3.18 3.61 -11.59
CA LEU A 31 -3.27 3.12 -12.97
C LEU A 31 -3.68 1.64 -13.08
N LYS A 32 -3.56 0.86 -11.99
CA LYS A 32 -4.05 -0.52 -11.94
C LYS A 32 -5.55 -0.61 -11.61
N ASP A 33 -6.12 0.47 -11.08
CA ASP A 33 -7.54 0.55 -10.74
C ASP A 33 -8.38 0.79 -12.01
N VAL A 34 -9.36 -0.09 -12.24
CA VAL A 34 -10.29 -0.02 -13.39
C VAL A 34 -11.16 1.24 -13.31
N ASP A 35 -11.44 1.73 -12.11
CA ASP A 35 -12.26 2.93 -11.89
C ASP A 35 -11.45 4.22 -12.08
N PHE A 36 -10.12 4.14 -12.15
CA PHE A 36 -9.27 5.29 -12.46
C PHE A 36 -9.25 5.59 -13.97
N SER A 37 -10.32 6.25 -14.42
CA SER A 37 -10.57 6.56 -15.83
C SER A 37 -9.62 7.60 -16.44
N GLU A 38 -9.67 7.75 -17.76
CA GLU A 38 -8.94 8.81 -18.49
C GLU A 38 -9.35 10.21 -18.06
N HIS A 39 -10.62 10.39 -17.69
CA HIS A 39 -11.12 11.65 -17.17
C HIS A 39 -10.46 12.02 -15.83
N HIS A 40 -10.27 11.06 -14.93
CA HIS A 40 -9.56 11.28 -13.66
C HIS A 40 -8.11 11.67 -13.91
N ARG A 41 -7.42 11.03 -14.86
CA ARG A 41 -6.05 11.40 -15.26
C ARG A 41 -5.97 12.82 -15.81
N ALA A 42 -6.94 13.23 -16.61
CA ALA A 42 -7.00 14.59 -17.14
C ALA A 42 -7.15 15.64 -16.03
N MET A 43 -7.99 15.37 -15.02
CA MET A 43 -8.13 16.26 -13.85
C MET A 43 -6.82 16.39 -13.06
N VAL A 44 -6.13 15.28 -12.80
CA VAL A 44 -4.82 15.31 -12.10
C VAL A 44 -3.80 16.12 -12.90
N LYS A 45 -3.75 15.94 -14.22
CA LYS A 45 -2.86 16.71 -15.10
C LYS A 45 -3.15 18.21 -15.01
N GLN A 46 -4.42 18.61 -15.05
CA GLN A 46 -4.84 20.00 -14.92
C GLN A 46 -4.45 20.58 -13.55
N LEU A 47 -4.61 19.84 -12.46
CA LEU A 47 -4.18 20.28 -11.13
C LEU A 47 -2.67 20.52 -11.05
N LEU A 48 -1.87 19.64 -11.66
CA LEU A 48 -0.42 19.79 -11.71
C LEU A 48 0.00 20.99 -12.58
N GLU A 49 -0.69 21.24 -13.70
CA GLU A 49 -0.44 22.40 -14.56
C GLU A 49 -0.84 23.72 -13.88
N GLN A 50 -1.93 23.72 -13.10
CA GLN A 50 -2.39 24.89 -12.34
C GLN A 50 -1.49 25.19 -11.13
N GLY A 51 -0.77 24.20 -10.61
CA GLY A 51 0.13 24.35 -9.47
C GLY A 51 -0.57 24.64 -8.14
N ALA A 52 -1.88 24.48 -8.07
CA ALA A 52 -2.69 24.72 -6.89
C ALA A 52 -3.86 23.74 -6.82
N VAL A 53 -4.17 23.27 -5.61
CA VAL A 53 -5.38 22.50 -5.32
C VAL A 53 -6.33 23.41 -4.58
N SER A 54 -7.58 23.54 -5.06
CA SER A 54 -8.57 24.35 -4.36
C SER A 54 -8.91 23.75 -2.98
N VAL A 55 -9.21 24.61 -2.00
CA VAL A 55 -9.53 24.18 -0.63
C VAL A 55 -10.67 23.17 -0.61
N ALA A 56 -11.74 23.42 -1.37
CA ALA A 56 -12.88 22.52 -1.46
C ALA A 56 -12.50 21.12 -1.99
N VAL A 57 -11.56 21.04 -2.93
CA VAL A 57 -11.06 19.75 -3.45
C VAL A 57 -10.18 19.05 -2.41
N SER A 58 -9.35 19.80 -1.67
CA SER A 58 -8.55 19.23 -0.57
C SER A 58 -9.44 18.66 0.53
N GLU A 59 -10.44 19.41 0.98
CA GLU A 59 -11.37 18.97 2.03
C GLU A 59 -12.16 17.73 1.61
N ALA A 60 -12.66 17.71 0.38
CA ALA A 60 -13.38 16.54 -0.15
C ALA A 60 -12.46 15.31 -0.27
N ALA A 61 -11.20 15.50 -0.65
CA ALA A 61 -10.21 14.42 -0.73
C ALA A 61 -9.86 13.87 0.67
N GLU A 62 -9.65 14.73 1.65
CA GLU A 62 -9.38 14.37 3.04
C GLU A 62 -10.55 13.58 3.65
N GLU A 63 -11.79 14.04 3.44
CA GLU A 63 -12.97 13.34 3.93
C GLU A 63 -13.09 11.95 3.29
N ARG A 64 -12.84 11.84 1.98
CA ARG A 64 -12.91 10.55 1.27
C ARG A 64 -11.81 9.59 1.74
N LEU A 65 -10.61 10.12 2.01
CA LEU A 65 -9.47 9.35 2.51
C LEU A 65 -9.75 8.82 3.92
N ALA A 66 -10.29 9.65 4.83
CA ALA A 66 -10.66 9.22 6.18
C ALA A 66 -11.68 8.06 6.16
N ARG A 67 -12.68 8.12 5.27
CA ARG A 67 -13.64 7.02 5.09
C ARG A 67 -12.97 5.76 4.53
N PHE A 68 -12.02 5.92 3.62
CA PHE A 68 -11.28 4.78 3.06
C PHE A 68 -10.42 4.10 4.14
N GLU A 69 -9.67 4.87 4.92
CA GLU A 69 -8.86 4.34 6.04
C GLU A 69 -9.72 3.58 7.06
N ALA A 70 -10.91 4.11 7.40
CA ALA A 70 -11.86 3.42 8.26
C ALA A 70 -12.29 2.06 7.68
N SER A 71 -12.60 2.00 6.37
CA SER A 71 -12.99 0.76 5.70
C SER A 71 -11.85 -0.29 5.66
N VAL A 72 -10.61 0.17 5.49
CA VAL A 72 -9.42 -0.70 5.51
C VAL A 72 -9.21 -1.26 6.93
N ALA A 73 -9.32 -0.42 7.95
CA ALA A 73 -9.21 -0.85 9.34
C ALA A 73 -10.27 -1.88 9.72
N GLU A 74 -11.53 -1.67 9.31
CA GLU A 74 -12.62 -2.63 9.51
C GLU A 74 -12.33 -3.97 8.81
N THR A 75 -11.87 -3.92 7.55
CA THR A 75 -11.51 -5.12 6.79
C THR A 75 -10.37 -5.90 7.47
N GLN A 76 -9.34 -5.21 7.95
CA GLN A 76 -8.22 -5.83 8.67
C GLN A 76 -8.66 -6.46 9.99
N ALA A 77 -9.54 -5.78 10.75
CA ALA A 77 -10.09 -6.33 11.98
C ALA A 77 -10.92 -7.60 11.72
N GLY A 78 -11.74 -7.60 10.67
CA GLY A 78 -12.50 -8.79 10.25
C GLY A 78 -11.61 -9.95 9.83
N LEU A 79 -10.52 -9.68 9.09
CA LEU A 79 -9.55 -10.70 8.72
C LEU A 79 -8.82 -11.28 9.94
N ALA A 80 -8.36 -10.42 10.86
CA ALA A 80 -7.68 -10.86 12.08
C ALA A 80 -8.60 -11.76 12.94
N ALA A 81 -9.87 -11.40 13.09
CA ALA A 81 -10.86 -12.23 13.79
C ALA A 81 -11.08 -13.59 13.10
N SER A 82 -11.13 -13.60 11.77
CA SER A 82 -11.32 -14.82 10.97
C SER A 82 -10.13 -15.78 11.04
N VAL A 83 -8.90 -15.26 11.19
CA VAL A 83 -7.67 -16.07 11.36
C VAL A 83 -7.51 -16.57 12.80
N THR A 84 -7.96 -15.81 13.79
CA THR A 84 -7.79 -16.16 15.21
C THR A 84 -8.79 -17.23 15.68
N ALA A 85 -10.01 -17.25 15.11
CA ALA A 85 -11.03 -18.25 15.40
C ALA A 85 -10.58 -19.73 15.19
N PRO A 86 -9.92 -20.11 14.08
CA PRO A 86 -9.43 -21.47 13.88
C PRO A 86 -8.18 -21.83 14.72
N LEU A 87 -7.33 -20.86 15.12
CA LEU A 87 -6.13 -21.11 15.93
C LEU A 87 -6.45 -21.40 17.42
N MET A 88 -7.58 -20.89 17.94
CA MET A 88 -8.04 -21.20 19.29
C MET A 88 -8.68 -22.60 19.41
N ALA A 89 -9.17 -23.17 18.29
CA ALA A 89 -9.73 -24.51 18.24
C ALA A 89 -8.66 -25.63 18.23
N THR A 90 -7.39 -25.29 18.02
CA THR A 90 -6.26 -26.25 17.90
C THR A 90 -5.39 -26.37 19.14
N THR A 91 -5.87 -26.02 20.34
CA THR A 91 -5.11 -26.25 21.59
C THR A 91 -4.94 -27.74 21.96
N ALA A 92 -5.41 -28.67 21.13
CA ALA A 92 -4.93 -30.05 21.15
C ALA A 92 -3.49 -30.11 20.64
N SER A 93 -2.55 -29.97 21.57
CA SER A 93 -1.11 -30.13 21.36
C SER A 93 -0.81 -31.39 20.53
N PRO A 94 -0.22 -31.29 19.32
CA PRO A 94 0.22 -32.48 18.60
C PRO A 94 1.38 -33.08 19.39
N ALA A 95 1.22 -34.32 19.85
CA ALA A 95 2.23 -35.06 20.58
C ALA A 95 3.51 -35.17 19.71
N HIS A 96 4.50 -34.32 20.00
CA HIS A 96 5.77 -34.37 19.29
C HIS A 96 6.47 -35.71 19.58
N PRO A 97 6.84 -36.49 18.55
CA PRO A 97 7.57 -37.72 18.75
C PRO A 97 8.94 -37.41 19.37
N LYS A 98 9.26 -38.05 20.49
CA LYS A 98 10.55 -37.91 21.18
C LYS A 98 11.68 -38.41 20.27
N LEU A 99 12.51 -37.49 19.79
CA LEU A 99 13.76 -37.82 19.12
C LEU A 99 14.79 -38.24 20.16
N THR A 100 15.10 -39.53 20.23
CA THR A 100 16.20 -40.05 21.04
C THR A 100 17.51 -39.91 20.27
N LEU A 101 18.44 -39.11 20.79
CA LEU A 101 19.81 -39.02 20.26
C LEU A 101 20.55 -40.33 20.52
N VAL A 102 20.90 -41.05 19.45
CA VAL A 102 21.79 -42.22 19.52
C VAL A 102 23.21 -41.70 19.33
N SER A 103 23.94 -41.47 20.43
CA SER A 103 25.37 -41.14 20.37
C SER A 103 26.14 -42.41 19.99
N ASN A 104 26.73 -42.42 18.79
CA ASN A 104 27.62 -43.48 18.34
C ASN A 104 29.02 -43.22 18.94
N ALA A 105 29.44 -44.05 19.90
CA ALA A 105 30.81 -44.05 20.42
C ALA A 105 31.73 -44.74 19.40
N ALA A 106 32.76 -44.01 18.96
CA ALA A 106 33.89 -44.55 18.20
C ALA A 106 34.90 -45.21 19.15
#